data_AF-C3UW44-F1
#
_entry.id   AF-C3UW44-F1
#
_cell.length_a   1.000
_cell.length_b   1.000
_cell.length_c   1.000
_cell.angle_alpha   90.00
_cell.angle_beta   90.00
_cell.angle_gamma   90.00
#
_symmetry.space_group_name_H-M   'P 1'
#
loop_
_entity.id
_entity.type
_entity.pdbx_description
1 polymer ?
#
loop_
_entity_poly.entity_id
_entity_poly.type
_entity_poly.pdbx_seq_one_letter_code
_entity_poly.pdbx_strand_id
1 'polypeptide(L)' 'DVNNGWLLRNLHANGASFFFICIYFHIARGMYYVSFMFKETWNIGVILLFLVMATAFVGYVLPWGQMSFW' A
#
# COMPACT_ATOMS: atom_id res chain seq x y z
N ASP A 1 -18.66 2.42 -22.21
CA ASP A 1 -17.28 2.79 -21.83
C ASP A 1 -17.26 4.07 -21.04
N VAL A 2 -16.31 4.17 -20.10
CA VAL A 2 -16.03 5.42 -19.39
C VAL A 2 -14.81 6.06 -20.07
N ASN A 3 -14.91 7.34 -20.42
CA ASN A 3 -13.79 8.06 -21.04
C ASN A 3 -12.55 7.99 -20.13
N ASN A 4 -11.41 7.55 -20.67
CA ASN A 4 -10.16 7.31 -19.94
C ASN A 4 -10.25 6.35 -18.74
N GLY A 5 -11.30 5.52 -18.63
CA GLY A 5 -11.46 4.59 -17.51
C GLY A 5 -10.32 3.56 -17.39
N TRP A 6 -9.76 3.15 -18.54
CA TRP A 6 -8.61 2.25 -18.59
C TRP A 6 -7.37 2.86 -17.93
N LEU A 7 -7.13 4.16 -18.15
CA LEU A 7 -5.99 4.88 -17.60
C LEU A 7 -6.11 4.97 -16.09
N LEU A 8 -7.28 5.39 -15.59
CA LEU A 8 -7.52 5.51 -14.14
C LEU A 8 -7.38 4.15 -13.44
N ARG A 9 -7.92 3.07 -14.03
CA ARG A 9 -7.81 1.72 -13.46
C ARG A 9 -6.36 1.25 -13.39
N ASN A 10 -5.60 1.46 -14.46
CA ASN A 10 -4.19 1.06 -14.50
C ASN A 10 -3.34 1.90 -13.53
N LEU A 11 -3.59 3.21 -13.43
CA LEU A 11 -2.92 4.07 -12.46
C LEU A 11 -3.22 3.63 -11.03
N HIS A 12 -4.47 3.31 -10.70
CA HIS A 12 -4.84 2.85 -9.36
C HIS A 12 -4.17 1.51 -9.01
N ALA A 13 -4.22 0.53 -9.91
CA ALA A 13 -3.63 -0.80 -9.68
C ALA A 13 -2.09 -0.75 -9.54
N ASN A 14 -1.40 -0.04 -10.45
CA ASN A 14 0.05 0.12 -10.36
C ASN A 14 0.44 1.05 -9.20
N GLY A 15 -0.39 2.04 -8.90
CA GLY A 15 -0.22 2.96 -7.78
C GLY A 15 -0.20 2.25 -6.44
N ALA A 16 -1.04 1.22 -6.26
CA ALA A 16 -1.01 0.39 -5.06
C ALA A 16 0.35 -0.31 -4.88
N SER A 17 0.92 -0.87 -5.95
CA SER A 17 2.25 -1.51 -5.91
C SER A 17 3.36 -0.49 -5.62
N PHE A 18 3.31 0.68 -6.26
CA PHE A 18 4.26 1.77 -6.01
C PHE A 18 4.19 2.26 -4.56
N PHE A 19 2.99 2.30 -3.97
CA PHE A 19 2.80 2.69 -2.57
C PHE A 19 3.53 1.74 -1.62
N PHE A 20 3.48 0.43 -1.85
CA PHE A 20 4.26 -0.53 -1.06
C PHE A 20 5.77 -0.38 -1.25
N ILE A 21 6.23 -0.09 -2.47
CA ILE A 21 7.66 0.22 -2.72
C ILE A 21 8.09 1.41 -1.85
N CYS A 22 7.31 2.50 -1.84
CA CYS A 22 7.57 3.67 -0.99
C CYS A 22 7.58 3.33 0.50
N ILE A 23 6.63 2.51 0.97
CA ILE A 23 6.57 2.06 2.37
C ILE A 23 7.81 1.24 2.75
N TYR A 24 8.23 0.30 1.91
CA TYR A 24 9.39 -0.53 2.23
C TYR A 24 10.67 0.30 2.27
N PHE A 25 10.86 1.24 1.34
CA PHE A 25 11.96 2.20 1.41
C PHE A 25 11.87 3.09 2.65
N HIS A 26 10.67 3.54 3.03
CA HIS A 26 10.47 4.35 4.22
C HIS A 26 10.85 3.60 5.50
N ILE A 27 10.45 2.34 5.64
CA ILE A 27 10.80 1.48 6.77
C ILE A 27 12.32 1.20 6.78
N ALA A 28 12.90 0.85 5.62
CA ALA A 28 14.33 0.62 5.48
C ALA A 28 15.15 1.85 5.89
N ARG A 29 14.75 3.05 5.45
CA ARG A 29 15.33 4.32 5.89
C ARG A 29 15.22 4.47 7.41
N GLY A 30 14.06 4.15 7.98
CA GLY A 30 13.82 4.27 9.41
C GLY A 30 14.71 3.34 10.24
N MET A 31 15.02 2.15 9.73
CA MET A 31 16.00 1.25 10.35
C MET A 31 17.44 1.74 10.17
N TYR A 32 17.81 2.16 8.95
CA TYR A 32 19.17 2.61 8.63
C TYR A 32 19.60 3.82 9.47
N TYR A 33 18.70 4.79 9.68
CA TYR A 33 18.96 5.97 10.51
C TYR A 33 18.44 5.85 11.95
N VAL A 34 18.07 4.65 12.41
CA VAL A 34 17.64 4.39 13.79
C VAL A 34 16.45 5.29 14.22
N SER A 35 15.61 5.67 13.26
CA SER A 35 14.44 6.53 13.49
C SER A 35 13.34 5.83 14.30
N PHE A 36 13.39 4.51 14.47
CA PHE A 36 12.51 3.74 15.37
C PHE A 36 12.69 4.07 16.86
N MET A 37 13.65 4.94 17.21
CA MET A 37 13.77 5.52 18.55
C MET A 37 12.67 6.53 18.85
N PHE A 38 12.07 7.17 17.83
CA PHE A 38 10.86 7.97 18.00
C PHE A 38 9.64 7.05 18.15
N LYS A 39 9.44 6.51 19.36
CA LYS A 39 8.52 5.41 19.64
C LYS A 39 7.08 5.66 19.19
N GLU A 40 6.52 6.82 19.53
CA GLU A 40 5.14 7.16 19.11
C GLU A 40 5.01 7.20 17.59
N THR A 41 5.91 7.91 16.91
CA THR A 41 5.91 8.00 15.44
C THR A 41 6.11 6.63 14.78
N TRP A 42 7.00 5.81 15.34
CA TRP A 42 7.27 4.47 14.83
C TRP A 42 6.07 3.54 15.01
N ASN A 43 5.43 3.55 16.19
CA ASN A 43 4.25 2.76 16.48
C ASN A 43 3.07 3.16 15.59
N ILE A 44 2.86 4.47 15.37
CA ILE A 44 1.87 4.96 14.40
C ILE A 44 2.23 4.49 12.98
N GLY A 45 3.50 4.53 12.60
CA GLY A 45 3.98 4.00 11.31
C GLY A 45 3.67 2.51 11.12
N VAL A 46 3.83 1.70 12.17
CA VAL A 46 3.49 0.27 12.16
C VAL A 46 1.97 0.08 12.01
N ILE A 47 1.14 0.88 12.71
CA ILE A 47 -0.32 0.84 12.54
C ILE A 47 -0.71 1.21 11.10
N LEU A 48 -0.10 2.27 10.55
CA LEU A 48 -0.33 2.68 9.16
C LEU A 48 0.05 1.58 8.16
N LEU A 49 1.14 0.83 8.40
CA LEU A 49 1.52 -0.32 7.58
C LEU A 49 0.39 -1.36 7.54
N PHE A 50 -0.14 -1.76 8.71
CA PHE A 50 -1.22 -2.74 8.78
C PHE A 50 -2.52 -2.24 8.15
N LEU A 51 -2.87 -0.96 8.34
CA LEU A 51 -4.05 -0.37 7.71
C LEU A 51 -3.94 -0.36 6.18
N VAL A 52 -2.76 -0.05 5.63
CA VAL A 52 -2.53 -0.06 4.18
C VAL A 52 -2.57 -1.48 3.64
N MET A 53 -2.01 -2.46 4.36
CA MET A 53 -2.12 -3.88 3.99
C MET A 53 -3.58 -4.34 3.92
N ALA A 54 -4.38 -4.04 4.95
CA ALA A 54 -5.82 -4.35 4.94
C ALA A 54 -6.56 -3.64 3.80
N THR A 55 -6.24 -2.36 3.55
CA THR A 55 -6.84 -1.58 2.47
C THR A 55 -6.54 -2.16 1.09
N ALA A 56 -5.27 -2.49 0.83
CA ALA A 56 -4.86 -3.09 -0.44
C ALA A 56 -5.45 -4.50 -0.63
N PHE A 57 -5.51 -5.29 0.44
CA PHE A 57 -6.12 -6.62 0.42
C PHE A 57 -7.60 -6.56 0.04
N VAL A 58 -8.41 -5.77 0.75
CA VAL A 58 -9.85 -5.63 0.43
C VAL A 58 -10.04 -5.02 -0.96
N GLY A 59 -9.21 -4.06 -1.34
CA GLY A 59 -9.24 -3.48 -2.69
C GLY A 59 -8.99 -4.50 -3.80
N TYR A 60 -8.12 -5.49 -3.57
CA TYR A 60 -7.82 -6.56 -4.53
C TYR A 60 -8.99 -7.53 -4.76
N VAL A 61 -9.92 -7.62 -3.81
CA VAL A 61 -11.13 -8.47 -3.93
C VAL A 61 -12.18 -7.84 -4.87
N LEU A 62 -12.23 -6.50 -4.95
CA LEU A 62 -13.28 -5.75 -5.67
C LEU A 62 -13.44 -6.10 -7.16
N PRO A 63 -12.38 -6.36 -7.96
CA PRO A 63 -12.53 -6.74 -9.37
C PRO A 63 -13.17 -8.12 -9.58
N TRP A 64 -13.27 -8.94 -8.52
CA TRP A 64 -13.92 -10.25 -8.53
C TRP A 64 -13.40 -11.22 -9.63
N GLY A 65 -12.10 -11.18 -9.91
CA GLY A 65 -11.43 -12.14 -10.79
C GLY A 65 -11.12 -13.46 -10.09
N GLN A 66 -10.60 -14.46 -10.83
CA GLN A 66 -10.23 -15.77 -10.26
C GLN A 66 -9.28 -15.62 -9.07
N MET A 67 -8.19 -14.86 -9.24
CA MET A 67 -7.22 -14.62 -8.16
C MET A 67 -7.76 -13.71 -7.05
N SER A 68 -8.78 -12.89 -7.33
CA SER A 68 -9.42 -12.05 -6.31
C SER A 68 -10.35 -12.87 -5.41
N PHE A 69 -10.90 -13.97 -5.93
CA PHE A 69 -11.85 -14.83 -5.23
C PHE A 69 -11.17 -15.88 -4.37
N TRP A 70 -10.09 -16.49 -4.89
CA TRP A 70 -9.26 -17.47 -4.19
C TRP A 70 -8.23 -16.79 -3.29
#